data_AF-A0AAW2XJZ9-F1
#
_entry.id   AF-A0AAW2XJZ9-F1
#
_cell.length_a   1.000
_cell.length_b   1.000
_cell.length_c   1.000
_cell.angle_alpha   90.00
_cell.angle_beta   90.00
_cell.angle_gamma   90.00
#
_symmetry.space_group_name_H-M   'P 1'
#
loop_
_entity.id
_entity.type
_entity.pdbx_description
1 polymer ?
#
loop_
_entity_poly.entity_id
_entity_poly.type
_entity_poly.pdbx_seq_one_letter_code
_entity_poly.pdbx_strand_id
1 'polypeptide(L)'
;MKVEDKLIIGKRGQLVVSGGAVYGRGEVAYGGSLEATLRDKDHPLGRFLATLGLSVMDWHGDLAIGCNSQTQIPIGRHTNLIGRFNINNRGLDNSV
;
A
#
# COMPACT_ATOMS: atom_id res chain seq x y z
N MET A 1 -10.34 2.80 17.39
CA MET A 1 -9.20 1.89 17.72
C MET A 1 -8.62 1.43 16.39
N LYS A 2 -7.30 1.50 16.21
CA LYS A 2 -6.61 0.99 15.01
C LYS A 2 -5.92 -0.33 15.36
N VAL A 3 -6.19 -1.36 14.57
CA VAL A 3 -5.52 -2.66 14.60
C VAL A 3 -4.61 -2.70 13.39
N GLU A 4 -3.31 -2.86 13.60
CA GLU A 4 -2.36 -3.13 12.53
C GLU A 4 -1.74 -4.50 12.77
N ASP A 5 -2.09 -5.45 11.91
CA ASP A 5 -1.53 -6.79 11.90
C ASP A 5 -0.45 -6.88 10.81
N LYS A 6 0.69 -7.48 11.15
CA LYS A 6 1.87 -7.53 10.29
C LYS A 6 2.38 -8.96 10.16
N LEU A 7 1.90 -9.65 9.13
CA LEU A 7 2.25 -11.03 8.83
C LEU A 7 3.47 -11.10 7.89
N ILE A 8 4.64 -11.43 8.46
CA ILE A 8 5.87 -11.61 7.66
C ILE A 8 5.95 -13.05 7.14
N ILE A 9 5.68 -13.23 5.85
CA ILE A 9 5.73 -14.53 5.16
C ILE A 9 7.18 -14.83 4.74
N GLY A 10 7.97 -15.30 5.71
CA GLY A 10 9.35 -15.79 5.52
C GLY A 10 10.41 -14.69 5.33
N LYS A 11 11.62 -15.08 4.92
CA LYS A 11 12.77 -14.14 4.73
C LYS A 11 12.61 -13.17 3.55
N ARG A 12 11.54 -13.28 2.76
CA ARG A 12 11.37 -12.65 1.44
C ARG A 12 9.99 -12.02 1.20
N GLY A 13 8.99 -12.26 2.04
CA GLY A 13 7.66 -11.66 1.91
C GLY A 13 7.22 -10.98 3.20
N GLN A 14 6.57 -9.82 3.09
CA GLN A 14 5.90 -9.13 4.17
C GLN A 14 4.49 -8.79 3.71
N LEU A 15 3.47 -9.13 4.50
CA LEU A 15 2.12 -8.63 4.36
C LEU A 15 1.82 -7.76 5.58
N VAL A 16 1.11 -6.66 5.38
CA VAL A 16 0.64 -5.75 6.42
C VAL A 16 -0.84 -5.53 6.17
N VAL A 17 -1.67 -5.65 7.20
CA VAL A 17 -3.10 -5.35 7.17
C VAL A 17 -3.41 -4.43 8.34
N SER A 18 -3.74 -3.19 8.03
CA SER A 18 -4.19 -2.19 9.00
C SER A 18 -5.70 -2.00 8.84
N GLY A 19 -6.45 -2.00 9.93
CA GLY A 19 -7.90 -1.78 9.94
C GLY A 19 -8.31 -1.05 11.21
N GLY A 20 -9.15 -0.02 11.11
CA GLY A 20 -9.53 0.72 12.29
C GLY A 20 -10.60 1.78 12.09
N ALA A 21 -11.39 1.96 13.15
CA ALA A 21 -12.25 3.12 13.31
C ALA A 21 -11.40 4.30 13.83
N VAL A 22 -11.32 5.35 13.01
CA VAL A 22 -10.80 6.67 13.38
C VAL A 22 -11.98 7.54 13.78
N TYR A 23 -11.99 8.01 15.01
CA TYR A 23 -12.90 9.06 15.45
C TYR A 23 -12.22 10.41 15.19
N GLY A 24 -12.78 11.21 14.29
CA GLY A 24 -12.26 12.51 13.88
C GLY A 24 -13.28 13.61 14.15
N ARG A 25 -12.97 14.51 15.10
CA ARG A 25 -13.70 15.77 15.38
C ARG A 25 -15.24 15.70 15.51
N GLY A 26 -15.80 14.53 15.84
CA GLY A 26 -17.24 14.29 15.99
C GLY A 26 -17.77 13.16 15.11
N GLU A 27 -17.01 12.74 14.09
CA GLU A 27 -17.41 11.76 13.08
C GLU A 27 -16.57 10.48 13.19
N VAL A 28 -17.09 9.36 12.69
CA VAL A 28 -16.37 8.08 12.64
C VAL A 28 -16.06 7.71 11.20
N ALA A 29 -14.77 7.66 10.88
CA ALA A 29 -14.26 7.13 9.62
C ALA A 29 -13.81 5.68 9.83
N TYR A 30 -14.32 4.77 9.00
CA TYR A 30 -13.92 3.37 9.01
C TYR A 30 -12.93 3.14 7.87
N GLY A 31 -11.68 2.82 8.21
CA GLY A 31 -10.62 2.66 7.21
C GLY A 31 -9.86 1.36 7.37
N GLY A 32 -9.42 0.79 6.24
CA GLY A 32 -8.54 -0.36 6.19
C GLY A 32 -7.55 -0.26 5.02
N SER A 33 -6.36 -0.79 5.20
CA SER A 33 -5.32 -0.88 4.19
C SER A 33 -4.59 -2.23 4.26
N LEU A 34 -4.23 -2.76 3.11
CA LEU A 34 -3.53 -4.03 2.95
C LEU A 34 -2.31 -3.79 2.06
N GLU A 35 -1.10 -3.98 2.59
CA GLU A 35 0.17 -3.81 1.88
C GLU A 35 0.93 -5.15 1.80
N ALA A 36 1.11 -5.65 0.58
CA ALA A 36 1.95 -6.82 0.29
C ALA A 36 3.29 -6.39 -0.31
N THR A 37 4.39 -6.64 0.40
CA THR A 37 5.77 -6.40 -0.06
C THR A 37 6.52 -7.71 -0.27
N LEU A 38 6.92 -7.97 -1.51
CA LEU A 38 7.82 -9.06 -1.91
C LEU A 38 9.25 -8.52 -2.09
N ARG A 39 10.22 -9.14 -1.44
CA ARG A 39 11.66 -8.84 -1.47
C ARG A 39 12.44 -10.08 -1.89
N ASP A 40 12.81 -10.14 -3.15
CA ASP A 40 13.46 -11.34 -3.68
C ASP A 40 14.99 -11.34 -3.47
N LYS A 41 15.59 -12.54 -3.46
CA LYS A 41 17.03 -12.77 -3.26
C LYS A 41 17.62 -13.86 -4.18
N ASP A 42 16.92 -14.24 -5.24
CA ASP A 42 17.23 -15.38 -6.12
C ASP A 42 17.70 -14.97 -7.53
N HIS A 43 18.31 -13.80 -7.65
CA HIS A 43 19.26 -13.54 -8.73
C HIS A 43 20.54 -12.85 -8.23
N PRO A 44 21.74 -13.28 -8.67
CA PRO A 44 23.02 -12.71 -8.24
C PRO A 44 23.28 -11.27 -8.73
N LEU A 45 22.31 -10.61 -9.34
CA LEU A 45 22.45 -9.32 -10.04
C LEU A 45 21.47 -8.22 -9.58
N GLY A 46 20.47 -8.49 -8.73
CA GLY A 46 19.53 -7.45 -8.30
C GLY A 46 18.62 -7.83 -7.12
N ARG A 47 18.65 -7.01 -6.06
CA ARG A 47 17.74 -7.08 -4.91
C ARG A 47 16.38 -6.44 -5.26
N PHE A 48 15.55 -7.17 -5.98
CA PHE A 48 14.20 -6.72 -6.38
C PHE A 48 13.27 -6.57 -5.17
N LEU A 49 12.49 -5.49 -5.13
CA LEU A 49 11.48 -5.21 -4.11
C LEU A 49 10.21 -4.70 -4.80
N ALA A 50 9.13 -5.48 -4.75
CA ALA A 50 7.80 -5.04 -5.18
C ALA A 50 6.89 -4.87 -3.96
N THR A 51 6.15 -3.79 -3.90
CA THR A 51 5.12 -3.48 -2.90
C THR A 51 3.81 -3.19 -3.62
N LEU A 52 2.73 -3.79 -3.12
CA LEU A 52 1.36 -3.65 -3.61
C LEU A 52 0.47 -3.33 -2.40
N GLY A 53 0.17 -2.04 -2.22
CA GLY A 53 -0.74 -1.52 -1.22
C GLY A 53 -2.13 -1.22 -1.78
N LEU A 54 -3.14 -1.55 -1.01
CA LEU A 54 -4.54 -1.20 -1.18
C LEU A 54 -5.00 -0.48 0.08
N SER A 55 -5.89 0.48 -0.06
CA SER A 55 -6.44 1.27 1.04
C SER A 55 -7.86 1.68 0.69
N VAL A 56 -8.74 1.59 1.67
CA VAL A 56 -10.13 2.06 1.62
C VAL A 56 -10.37 2.86 2.90
N MET A 57 -10.86 4.07 2.76
CA MET A 57 -11.25 4.93 3.86
C MET A 57 -12.66 5.44 3.60
N ASP A 58 -13.61 4.87 4.32
CA ASP A 58 -15.00 5.28 4.33
C ASP A 58 -15.16 6.41 5.37
N TRP A 59 -15.42 7.61 4.85
CA TRP A 59 -15.95 8.73 5.61
C TRP A 59 -17.14 9.30 4.83
N HIS A 60 -18.08 9.89 5.55
CA HIS A 60 -19.48 10.09 5.15
C HIS A 60 -19.70 11.08 3.98
N GLY A 61 -19.24 10.73 2.78
CA GLY A 61 -19.43 11.50 1.54
C GLY A 61 -18.34 11.34 0.47
N ASP A 62 -17.12 10.93 0.83
CA ASP A 62 -15.99 10.81 -0.11
C ASP A 62 -15.19 9.52 0.17
N LEU A 63 -15.74 8.39 -0.24
CA LEU A 63 -15.10 7.07 -0.14
C LEU A 63 -13.75 7.08 -0.88
N ALA A 64 -12.65 7.17 -0.12
CA ALA A 64 -11.31 7.27 -0.66
C ALA A 64 -10.71 5.87 -0.81
N ILE A 65 -10.54 5.41 -2.05
CA ILE A 65 -9.89 4.13 -2.36
C ILE A 65 -8.57 4.38 -3.07
N GLY A 66 -7.47 4.00 -2.43
CA GLY A 66 -6.11 4.13 -2.96
C GLY A 66 -5.46 2.78 -3.21
N CYS A 67 -4.99 2.54 -4.42
CA CYS A 67 -4.08 1.45 -4.78
C CYS A 67 -2.69 2.03 -5.06
N ASN A 68 -1.68 1.62 -4.30
CA ASN A 68 -0.29 2.02 -4.45
C ASN A 68 0.58 0.82 -4.81
N SER A 69 1.06 0.75 -6.04
CA SER A 69 2.06 -0.21 -6.48
C SER A 69 3.42 0.47 -6.57
N GLN A 70 4.47 -0.22 -6.14
CA GLN A 70 5.85 0.27 -6.19
C GLN A 70 6.80 -0.90 -6.44
N THR A 71 7.59 -0.80 -7.50
CA THR A 71 8.57 -1.82 -7.89
C THR A 71 9.95 -1.19 -7.98
N GLN A 72 10.86 -1.58 -7.08
CA GLN A 72 12.24 -1.14 -7.03
C GLN A 72 13.17 -2.24 -7.54
N ILE A 73 14.01 -1.90 -8.51
CA ILE A 73 14.96 -2.80 -9.17
C ILE A 73 16.35 -2.14 -9.19
N PRO A 74 17.30 -2.56 -8.34
CA PRO A 74 18.68 -2.14 -8.48
C PRO A 74 19.28 -2.80 -9.73
N ILE A 75 19.71 -1.98 -10.70
CA ILE A 75 20.44 -2.42 -11.89
C ILE A 75 21.90 -2.02 -11.71
N GLY A 76 22.68 -2.94 -11.15
CA GLY A 76 24.13 -2.80 -10.96
C GLY A 76 24.56 -2.05 -9.69
N ARG A 77 25.84 -1.65 -9.64
CA ARG A 77 26.49 -1.09 -8.44
C ARG A 77 26.05 0.32 -8.03
N HIS A 78 25.31 1.05 -8.89
CA HIS A 78 25.04 2.48 -8.68
C HIS A 78 23.66 2.99 -9.14
N THR A 79 22.85 2.17 -9.83
CA THR A 79 21.58 2.60 -10.42
C THR A 79 20.41 1.86 -9.79
N ASN A 80 19.48 2.59 -9.18
CA ASN A 80 18.23 2.04 -8.64
C ASN A 80 17.06 2.52 -9.51
N LEU A 81 16.46 1.62 -10.29
CA LEU A 81 15.19 1.90 -10.95
C LEU A 81 14.05 1.77 -9.95
N ILE A 82 13.13 2.73 -9.95
CA ILE A 82 11.96 2.74 -9.07
C ILE A 82 10.73 3.05 -9.93
N GLY A 83 9.97 2.01 -10.27
CA GLY A 83 8.61 2.15 -10.76
C GLY A 83 7.68 2.46 -9.58
N ARG A 84 6.82 3.47 -9.74
CA ARG A 84 5.73 3.78 -8.80
C ARG A 84 4.46 3.99 -9.61
N PHE A 85 3.40 3.31 -9.22
CA PHE A 85 2.10 3.33 -9.87
C PHE A 85 1.05 3.54 -8.80
N ASN A 86 0.59 4.77 -8.64
CA ASN A 86 -0.36 5.15 -7.59
C ASN A 86 -1.68 5.53 -8.25
N ILE A 87 -2.72 4.73 -8.04
CA ILE A 87 -4.10 5.05 -8.39
C ILE A 87 -4.79 5.46 -7.09
N ASN A 88 -4.94 6.76 -6.86
CA ASN A 88 -5.79 7.25 -5.78
C ASN A 88 -7.15 7.66 -6.35
N ASN A 89 -8.10 6.75 -6.31
CA ASN A 89 -9.48 7.03 -6.72
C ASN A 89 -10.22 7.71 -5.57
N ARG A 90 -10.18 9.05 -5.56
CA ARG A 90 -11.32 9.82 -5.05
C ARG A 90 -12.52 9.45 -5.93
N GLY A 91 -13.71 9.37 -5.35
CA GLY A 91 -14.90 8.86 -6.04
C GLY A 91 -15.09 9.47 -7.43
N LEU A 92 -15.32 8.62 -8.44
CA LEU A 92 -15.77 9.05 -9.75
C LEU A 92 -17.26 9.40 -9.67
N ASP A 93 -17.54 10.65 -9.27
CA ASP A 93 -18.74 11.45 -9.58
C ASP A 93 -18.51 12.90 -9.06
N ASN A 94 -18.99 14.00 -9.64
CA ASN A 94 -19.72 14.23 -10.89
C ASN A 94 -19.45 15.68 -11.38
N SER A 95 -19.83 15.99 -12.63
CA SER A 95 -20.27 17.32 -13.14
C SER A 95 -19.41 18.57 -12.88
N VAL A 96 -18.72 19.04 -13.93
CA VAL A 96 -19.19 20.13 -14.83
C VAL A 96 -18.53 20.02 -16.21
#